data_AF-A0A2N2Z9U4-F1
#
_entry.id   AF-A0A2N2Z9U4-F1
#
_cell.length_a   1.000
_cell.length_b   1.000
_cell.length_c   1.000
_cell.angle_alpha   90.00
_cell.angle_beta   90.00
_cell.angle_gamma   90.00
#
_symmetry.space_group_name_H-M   'P 1'
#
loop_
_entity.id
_entity.type
_entity.pdbx_description
1 polymer ?
#
loop_
_entity_poly.entity_id
_entity_poly.type
_entity_poly.pdbx_seq_one_letter_code
_entity_poly.pdbx_strand_id
1 'polypeptide(L)'
;MKNKCLILLISIFLIGFSIKSYAQSEDDLVEICAMVAGDATFLKDFKIRLDAGDPPPTQRFSVILKKGIKYRFSVCNSKDLDGKVVLQLLDNNRLLATTYVVASGKDYPSIDYVCTKTGAYHLFFNFRDGKPGLAVGLLSLVETI
;
A
#
# COMPACT_ATOMS: atom_id res chain seq x y z
N MET A 1 52.08 25.49 -7.58
CA MET A 1 51.03 25.03 -8.54
C MET A 1 50.49 23.63 -8.24
N LYS A 2 51.22 22.74 -7.56
CA LYS A 2 50.80 21.36 -7.21
C LYS A 2 49.56 21.27 -6.29
N ASN A 3 49.39 22.21 -5.34
CA ASN A 3 48.32 22.14 -4.34
C ASN A 3 46.95 22.64 -4.85
N LYS A 4 46.91 23.44 -5.92
CA LYS A 4 45.66 23.91 -6.52
C LYS A 4 44.96 22.83 -7.36
N CYS A 5 45.73 21.89 -7.92
CA CYS A 5 45.20 20.75 -8.68
C CYS A 5 44.51 19.72 -7.77
N LEU A 6 45.04 19.52 -6.55
CA LEU A 6 44.45 18.62 -5.55
C LEU A 6 43.08 19.11 -5.05
N ILE A 7 42.93 20.43 -4.85
CA ILE A 7 41.66 21.04 -4.43
C ILE A 7 40.60 20.95 -5.54
N LEU A 8 41.02 21.06 -6.80
CA LEU A 8 40.13 20.90 -7.96
C LEU A 8 39.58 19.46 -8.08
N LEU A 9 40.41 18.47 -7.78
CA LEU A 9 40.06 17.04 -7.83
C LEU A 9 39.07 16.64 -6.71
N ILE A 10 39.19 17.23 -5.53
CA ILE A 10 38.26 17.01 -4.41
C ILE A 10 36.89 17.66 -4.69
N SER A 11 36.87 18.82 -5.35
CA SER A 11 35.62 19.52 -5.70
C SER A 11 34.80 18.79 -6.77
N ILE A 12 35.43 18.01 -7.66
CA ILE A 12 34.76 17.23 -8.70
C ILE A 12 34.11 15.95 -8.14
N PHE A 13 34.63 15.40 -7.03
CA PHE A 13 34.09 14.19 -6.41
C PHE A 13 32.74 14.42 -5.69
N LEU A 14 32.47 15.65 -5.24
CA LEU A 14 31.25 15.99 -4.49
C LEU A 14 29.99 16.22 -5.35
N ILE A 15 30.12 16.33 -6.67
CA ILE A 15 29.00 16.69 -7.58
C ILE A 15 28.33 15.45 -8.18
N GLY A 16 28.87 14.23 -7.96
CA GLY A 16 28.47 13.03 -8.69
C GLY A 16 27.46 12.09 -8.03
N PHE A 17 27.10 12.26 -6.75
CA PHE A 17 26.28 11.28 -6.03
C PHE A 17 24.90 11.83 -5.64
N SER A 18 23.97 11.81 -6.60
CA SER A 18 22.54 11.89 -6.28
C SER A 18 22.02 10.49 -5.93
N ILE A 19 22.22 10.08 -4.67
CA ILE A 19 21.56 8.88 -4.14
C ILE A 19 20.08 9.25 -3.97
N LYS A 20 19.18 8.60 -4.72
CA LYS A 20 17.75 8.68 -4.43
C LYS A 20 17.51 7.96 -3.11
N SER A 21 17.45 8.72 -2.02
CA SER A 21 17.04 8.23 -0.71
C SER A 21 15.51 8.17 -0.69
N TYR A 22 14.96 6.98 -0.50
CA TYR A 22 13.54 6.77 -0.22
C TYR A 22 13.34 7.03 1.28
N ALA A 23 12.75 8.18 1.60
CA ALA A 23 12.70 8.70 2.95
C ALA A 23 11.38 8.40 3.69
N GLN A 24 10.35 7.91 2.99
CA GLN A 24 9.05 7.63 3.61
C GLN A 24 9.11 6.32 4.40
N SER A 25 8.93 6.40 5.72
CA SER A 25 8.87 5.21 6.56
C SER A 25 7.51 4.52 6.43
N GLU A 26 7.44 3.24 6.82
CA GLU A 26 6.19 2.50 6.86
C GLU A 26 5.21 3.06 7.90
N ASP A 27 5.72 3.68 8.96
CA ASP A 27 4.89 4.25 10.02
C ASP A 27 4.27 5.59 9.58
N ASP A 28 5.01 6.41 8.83
CA ASP A 28 4.46 7.62 8.19
C ASP A 28 3.32 7.26 7.22
N LEU A 29 3.46 6.13 6.52
CA LEU A 29 2.42 5.60 5.64
C LEU A 29 1.15 5.21 6.40
N VAL A 30 1.28 4.60 7.59
CA VAL A 30 0.13 4.26 8.44
C VAL A 30 -0.64 5.51 8.84
N GLU A 31 0.06 6.57 9.26
CA GLU A 31 -0.57 7.84 9.64
C GLU A 31 -1.30 8.49 8.45
N ILE A 32 -0.65 8.51 7.27
CA ILE A 32 -1.29 8.99 6.03
C ILE A 32 -2.55 8.18 5.72
N CYS A 33 -2.49 6.87 5.93
CA CYS A 33 -3.61 6.00 5.62
C CYS A 33 -4.76 6.11 6.63
N ALA A 34 -4.45 6.44 7.88
CA ALA A 34 -5.47 6.74 8.88
C ALA A 34 -6.30 7.97 8.47
N MET A 35 -5.67 8.99 7.87
CA MET A 35 -6.40 10.13 7.30
C MET A 35 -7.35 9.72 6.16
N VAL A 36 -6.96 8.74 5.34
CA VAL A 36 -7.81 8.20 4.26
C VAL A 36 -8.98 7.37 4.80
N ALA A 37 -8.81 6.69 5.94
CA ALA A 37 -9.87 5.93 6.59
C ALA A 37 -11.00 6.83 7.12
N GLY A 38 -10.70 8.10 7.43
CA GLY A 38 -11.67 9.10 7.87
C GLY A 38 -12.11 8.89 9.31
N ASP A 39 -13.43 8.89 9.53
CA ASP A 39 -14.09 8.74 10.83
C ASP A 39 -14.20 7.28 11.32
N ALA A 40 -13.72 6.32 10.52
CA ALA A 40 -13.78 4.91 10.85
C ALA A 40 -12.82 4.54 11.99
N THR A 41 -13.25 3.64 12.88
CA THR A 41 -12.42 3.14 13.98
C THR A 41 -11.34 2.20 13.45
N PHE A 42 -10.08 2.57 13.60
CA PHE A 42 -8.94 1.73 13.21
C PHE A 42 -8.98 0.37 13.93
N LEU A 43 -8.74 -0.72 13.19
CA LEU A 43 -8.62 -2.07 13.74
C LEU A 43 -7.24 -2.67 13.52
N LYS A 44 -6.71 -2.57 12.29
CA LYS A 44 -5.46 -3.22 11.91
C LYS A 44 -4.83 -2.60 10.67
N ASP A 45 -3.51 -2.52 10.64
CA ASP A 45 -2.72 -2.20 9.46
C ASP A 45 -2.05 -3.46 8.84
N PHE A 46 -1.73 -3.34 7.57
CA PHE A 46 -1.00 -4.31 6.78
C PHE A 46 0.09 -3.57 6.02
N LYS A 47 1.35 -3.90 6.29
CA LYS A 47 2.50 -3.33 5.58
C LYS A 47 2.82 -4.21 4.38
N ILE A 48 2.82 -3.62 3.19
CA ILE A 48 3.00 -4.31 1.91
C ILE A 48 4.25 -3.78 1.23
N ARG A 49 5.24 -4.66 1.07
CA ARG A 49 6.45 -4.38 0.32
C ARG A 49 6.70 -5.53 -0.62
N LEU A 50 6.70 -5.23 -1.91
CA LEU A 50 6.88 -6.24 -2.95
C LEU A 50 7.87 -5.71 -3.97
N ASP A 51 8.78 -6.58 -4.38
CA ASP A 51 9.69 -6.31 -5.49
C ASP A 51 8.96 -6.42 -6.83
N ALA A 52 9.63 -6.03 -7.90
CA ALA A 52 9.10 -6.19 -9.25
C ALA A 52 9.00 -7.68 -9.61
N GLY A 53 8.01 -8.07 -10.42
CA GLY A 53 7.89 -9.44 -10.88
C GLY A 53 6.81 -9.66 -11.94
N ASP A 54 7.00 -10.72 -12.75
CA ASP A 54 6.04 -11.19 -13.76
C ASP A 54 5.85 -12.72 -13.61
N PRO A 55 4.66 -13.20 -13.17
CA PRO A 55 3.46 -12.43 -12.87
C PRO A 55 3.63 -11.54 -11.62
N PRO A 56 2.80 -10.49 -11.46
CA PRO A 56 2.87 -9.58 -10.31
C PRO A 56 2.84 -10.36 -8.98
N PRO A 57 3.83 -10.16 -8.09
CA PRO A 57 3.85 -10.84 -6.81
C PRO A 57 2.66 -10.39 -5.96
N THR A 58 2.19 -11.28 -5.09
CA THR A 58 1.01 -11.04 -4.26
C THR A 58 1.31 -11.37 -2.80
N GLN A 59 1.09 -10.40 -1.91
CA GLN A 59 1.08 -10.62 -0.47
C GLN A 59 -0.34 -10.90 0.01
N ARG A 60 -0.50 -11.87 0.92
CA ARG A 60 -1.80 -12.34 1.38
C ARG A 60 -1.93 -12.26 2.89
N PHE A 61 -3.07 -11.79 3.36
CA PHE A 61 -3.42 -11.77 4.77
C PHE A 61 -4.81 -12.39 4.98
N SER A 62 -5.02 -12.97 6.16
CA SER A 62 -6.32 -13.47 6.58
C SER A 62 -6.83 -12.66 7.75
N VAL A 63 -8.11 -12.30 7.71
CA VAL A 63 -8.80 -11.54 8.76
C VAL A 63 -10.11 -12.22 9.12
N ILE A 64 -10.51 -12.13 10.39
CA ILE A 64 -11.83 -12.58 10.82
C ILE A 64 -12.75 -11.37 10.85
N LEU A 65 -13.82 -11.42 10.07
CA LEU A 65 -14.85 -10.39 10.04
C LEU A 65 -16.12 -10.90 10.71
N LYS A 66 -16.87 -10.02 11.36
CA LYS A 66 -18.14 -10.34 12.01
C LYS A 66 -19.31 -9.89 11.14
N LYS A 67 -20.33 -10.75 11.02
CA LYS A 67 -21.59 -10.43 10.34
C LYS A 67 -22.24 -9.18 10.94
N GLY A 68 -22.82 -8.35 10.09
CA GLY A 68 -23.53 -7.13 10.49
C GLY A 68 -22.61 -5.94 10.75
N ILE A 69 -21.31 -6.05 10.48
CA ILE A 69 -20.39 -4.90 10.58
C ILE A 69 -20.04 -4.41 9.18
N LYS A 70 -20.10 -3.10 8.99
CA LYS A 70 -19.55 -2.42 7.82
C LYS A 70 -18.09 -2.10 8.10
N TYR A 71 -17.21 -2.71 7.32
CA TYR A 71 -15.79 -2.48 7.37
C TYR A 71 -15.37 -1.57 6.23
N ARG A 72 -14.35 -0.74 6.48
CA ARG A 72 -13.64 0.03 5.46
C ARG A 72 -12.25 -0.55 5.30
N PHE A 73 -11.85 -0.79 4.06
CA PHE A 73 -10.50 -1.16 3.71
C PHE A 73 -9.88 -0.03 2.90
N SER A 74 -8.83 0.59 3.43
CA SER A 74 -8.13 1.70 2.78
C SER A 74 -6.75 1.26 2.33
N VAL A 75 -6.22 1.88 1.27
CA VAL A 75 -4.86 1.63 0.78
C VAL A 75 -4.12 2.92 0.48
N CYS A 76 -2.83 2.95 0.84
CA CYS A 76 -1.96 4.09 0.60
C CYS A 76 -0.63 3.64 0.06
N ASN A 77 -0.21 4.26 -1.03
CA ASN A 77 1.08 3.99 -1.66
C ASN A 77 2.13 4.95 -1.11
N SER A 78 3.36 4.47 -1.00
CA SER A 78 4.51 5.34 -0.85
C SER A 78 4.64 6.26 -2.06
N LYS A 79 5.04 7.50 -1.83
CA LYS A 79 5.36 8.45 -2.92
C LYS A 79 6.73 8.15 -3.56
N ASP A 80 7.51 7.32 -2.91
CA ASP A 80 8.89 6.98 -3.28
C ASP A 80 8.95 5.92 -4.40
N LEU A 81 7.86 5.17 -4.64
CA LEU A 81 7.82 4.08 -5.60
C LEU A 81 6.60 4.22 -6.52
N ASP A 82 6.78 3.86 -7.79
CA ASP A 82 5.75 3.99 -8.82
C ASP A 82 4.63 2.93 -8.74
N GLY A 83 4.83 1.91 -7.91
CA GLY A 83 3.86 0.82 -7.73
C GLY A 83 2.55 1.35 -7.15
N LYS A 84 1.44 1.06 -7.83
CA LYS A 84 0.08 1.30 -7.32
C LYS A 84 -0.50 0.01 -6.77
N VAL A 85 -0.74 -0.05 -5.47
CA VAL A 85 -1.30 -1.22 -4.81
C VAL A 85 -2.76 -1.41 -5.19
N VAL A 86 -3.12 -2.67 -5.45
CA VAL A 86 -4.51 -3.13 -5.55
C VAL A 86 -4.77 -4.03 -4.37
N LEU A 87 -5.85 -3.73 -3.65
CA LEU A 87 -6.42 -4.63 -2.67
C LEU A 87 -7.57 -5.39 -3.30
N GLN A 88 -7.64 -6.68 -3.00
CA GLN A 88 -8.78 -7.55 -3.27
C GLN A 88 -9.24 -8.18 -1.95
N LEU A 89 -10.53 -8.07 -1.65
CA LEU A 89 -11.20 -8.77 -0.55
C LEU A 89 -11.87 -10.02 -1.10
N LEU A 90 -11.57 -11.18 -0.53
CA LEU A 90 -12.12 -12.47 -0.94
C LEU A 90 -12.78 -13.20 0.23
N ASP A 91 -13.87 -13.89 -0.06
CA ASP A 91 -14.41 -14.99 0.76
C ASP A 91 -14.06 -16.30 0.06
N ASN A 92 -13.14 -17.07 0.64
CA ASN A 92 -12.47 -18.19 -0.01
C ASN A 92 -11.83 -17.75 -1.34
N ASN A 93 -12.36 -18.22 -2.48
CA ASN A 93 -11.89 -17.88 -3.82
C ASN A 93 -12.78 -16.85 -4.54
N ARG A 94 -13.84 -16.36 -3.90
CA ARG A 94 -14.77 -15.40 -4.49
C ARG A 94 -14.31 -13.97 -4.20
N LEU A 95 -14.01 -13.19 -5.24
CA LEU A 95 -13.77 -11.76 -5.13
C LEU A 95 -15.07 -11.04 -4.72
N LEU A 96 -15.01 -10.27 -3.64
CA LEU A 96 -16.15 -9.52 -3.10
C LEU A 96 -16.03 -8.03 -3.41
N ALA A 97 -14.82 -7.48 -3.27
CA ALA A 97 -14.55 -6.08 -3.51
C ALA A 97 -13.07 -5.86 -3.86
N THR A 98 -12.77 -4.76 -4.55
CA THR A 98 -11.40 -4.39 -4.92
C THR A 98 -11.25 -2.88 -5.05
N THR A 99 -10.06 -2.38 -4.75
CA THR A 99 -9.71 -0.96 -4.93
C THR A 99 -9.38 -0.61 -6.37
N TYR A 100 -9.33 -1.55 -7.31
CA TYR A 100 -9.08 -1.27 -8.72
C TYR A 100 -10.06 -2.00 -9.63
N VAL A 101 -10.79 -1.24 -10.44
CA VAL A 101 -11.78 -1.79 -11.37
C VAL A 101 -11.20 -1.79 -12.78
N VAL A 102 -10.69 -2.95 -13.20
CA VAL A 102 -10.01 -3.17 -14.48
C VAL A 102 -10.81 -2.60 -15.67
N ALA A 103 -12.12 -2.87 -15.72
CA ALA A 103 -12.99 -2.43 -16.82
C ALA A 103 -13.06 -0.91 -16.99
N SER A 104 -12.88 -0.15 -15.90
CA SER A 104 -12.95 1.32 -15.92
C SER A 104 -11.57 1.98 -15.80
N GLY A 105 -10.53 1.21 -15.45
CA GLY A 105 -9.20 1.73 -15.14
C GLY A 105 -9.13 2.61 -13.88
N LYS A 106 -10.19 2.67 -13.08
CA LYS A 106 -10.27 3.54 -11.90
C LYS A 106 -9.72 2.86 -10.64
N ASP A 107 -8.87 3.60 -9.94
CA ASP A 107 -8.39 3.29 -8.59
C ASP A 107 -9.30 3.98 -7.55
N TYR A 108 -9.55 3.29 -6.44
CA TYR A 108 -10.28 3.79 -5.29
C TYR A 108 -9.36 3.72 -4.06
N PRO A 109 -9.23 4.80 -3.28
CA PRO A 109 -8.35 4.81 -2.11
C PRO A 109 -8.89 3.93 -0.97
N SER A 110 -10.19 3.62 -0.99
CA SER A 110 -10.83 2.72 -0.04
C SER A 110 -12.05 2.03 -0.64
N ILE A 111 -12.46 0.94 0.00
CA ILE A 111 -13.69 0.20 -0.27
C ILE A 111 -14.42 -0.07 1.05
N ASP A 112 -15.74 0.08 1.05
CA ASP A 112 -16.59 -0.32 2.17
C ASP A 112 -17.25 -1.67 1.85
N TYR A 113 -17.28 -2.57 2.83
CA TYR A 113 -17.91 -3.88 2.72
C TYR A 113 -18.76 -4.17 3.95
N VAL A 114 -20.04 -4.44 3.71
CA VAL A 114 -20.98 -4.92 4.73
C VAL A 114 -20.81 -6.44 4.85
N CYS A 115 -20.29 -6.89 5.99
CA CYS A 115 -20.03 -8.31 6.22
C CYS A 115 -21.33 -9.08 6.41
N THR A 116 -21.62 -10.03 5.52
CA THR A 116 -22.86 -10.82 5.52
C THR A 116 -22.73 -12.14 6.28
N LYS A 117 -21.50 -12.62 6.52
CA LYS A 117 -21.20 -13.88 7.20
C LYS A 117 -19.97 -13.73 8.09
N THR A 118 -20.08 -14.14 9.36
CA THR A 118 -18.93 -14.19 10.27
C THR A 118 -17.98 -15.29 9.82
N GLY A 119 -16.68 -14.98 9.70
CA GLY A 119 -15.68 -15.95 9.30
C GLY A 119 -14.38 -15.34 8.82
N ALA A 120 -13.52 -16.21 8.28
CA ALA A 120 -12.27 -15.81 7.67
C ALA A 120 -12.49 -15.25 6.26
N TYR A 121 -11.83 -14.13 5.99
CA TYR A 121 -11.73 -13.49 4.69
C TYR A 121 -10.26 -13.29 4.35
N HIS A 122 -9.96 -13.16 3.06
CA HIS A 122 -8.61 -13.01 2.57
C HIS A 122 -8.42 -11.66 1.89
N LEU A 123 -7.31 -11.00 2.22
CA LEU A 123 -6.86 -9.77 1.61
C LEU A 123 -5.66 -10.08 0.72
N PHE A 124 -5.80 -9.85 -0.57
CA PHE A 124 -4.69 -10.00 -1.51
C PHE A 124 -4.24 -8.61 -1.93
N PHE A 125 -2.94 -8.36 -1.81
CA PHE A 125 -2.30 -7.13 -2.22
C PHE A 125 -1.26 -7.44 -3.29
N ASN A 126 -1.35 -6.72 -4.40
CA ASN A 126 -0.31 -6.71 -5.43
C ASN A 126 -0.14 -5.28 -5.96
N PHE A 127 0.96 -5.03 -6.65
CA PHE A 127 1.16 -3.77 -7.35
C PHE A 127 0.86 -3.95 -8.84
N ARG A 128 0.17 -2.97 -9.41
CA ARG A 128 -0.18 -2.97 -10.84
C ARG A 128 1.06 -3.13 -11.72
N ASP A 129 0.87 -3.84 -12.82
CA ASP A 129 1.88 -4.07 -13.85
C ASP A 129 3.18 -4.74 -13.32
N GLY A 130 3.11 -5.39 -12.14
CA GLY A 130 4.27 -6.07 -11.56
C GLY A 130 5.38 -5.12 -11.09
N LYS A 131 5.05 -3.83 -10.88
CA LYS A 131 6.01 -2.83 -10.41
C LYS A 131 6.41 -3.08 -8.95
N PRO A 132 7.63 -2.72 -8.55
CA PRO A 132 7.99 -2.72 -7.15
C PRO A 132 7.19 -1.64 -6.41
N GLY A 133 6.86 -1.89 -5.16
CA GLY A 133 6.04 -0.97 -4.40
C GLY A 133 6.14 -1.14 -2.90
N LEU A 134 5.78 -0.05 -2.22
CA LEU A 134 5.59 0.03 -0.79
C LEU A 134 4.22 0.66 -0.54
N ALA A 135 3.40 0.00 0.26
CA ALA A 135 2.07 0.46 0.59
C ALA A 135 1.66 0.01 1.99
N VAL A 136 0.63 0.66 2.52
CA VAL A 136 -0.08 0.24 3.72
C VAL A 136 -1.54 0.02 3.38
N GLY A 137 -2.10 -1.09 3.83
CA GLY A 137 -3.54 -1.35 3.87
C GLY A 137 -4.07 -1.15 5.28
N LEU A 138 -5.23 -0.53 5.44
CA LEU A 138 -5.91 -0.41 6.73
C LEU A 138 -7.25 -1.13 6.71
N LEU A 139 -7.57 -1.80 7.81
CA LEU A 139 -8.91 -2.29 8.14
C LEU A 139 -9.47 -1.44 9.28
N SER A 140 -10.66 -0.88 9.04
CA SER A 140 -11.39 -0.06 10.00
C SER A 140 -12.84 -0.51 10.12
N LEU A 141 -13.45 -0.28 11.30
CA LEU A 141 -14.87 -0.43 11.55
C LEU A 141 -15.57 0.91 11.29
N VAL A 142 -16.57 0.92 10.40
CA VAL A 142 -17.36 2.11 10.10
C VAL A 142 -18.58 2.17 11.03
N GLU A 143 -19.39 1.12 11.01
CA GLU A 143 -20.62 1.04 11.81
C GLU A 143 -21.06 -0.42 12.00
N THR A 144 -21.89 -0.65 13.01
CA THR A 144 -22.59 -1.93 13.23
C THR A 144 -24.04 -1.76 12.79
N ILE A 145 -24.55 -2.72 12.02
CA ILE A 145 -25.88 -2.76 11.39
C ILE A 145 -26.77 -3.75 12.16
#